data_AF-A0AA47M145-F1
#
_entry.id   AF-A0AA47M145-F1
#
_cell.length_a   1.000
_cell.length_b   1.000
_cell.length_c   1.000
_cell.angle_alpha   90.00
_cell.angle_beta   90.00
_cell.angle_gamma   90.00
#
_symmetry.space_group_name_H-M   'P 1'
#
loop_
_entity.id
_entity.type
_entity.pdbx_description
1 polymer ?
#
loop_
_entity_poly.entity_id
_entity_poly.type
_entity_poly.pdbx_seq_one_letter_code
_entity_poly.pdbx_strand_id
1 'polypeptide(L)'
;MTVTLLRTQVSRGRQITICNDHNHNIYVADAVRHRDVGDKTKGKLTKLFEAGHSPSSALDVLKYDLQVEHGDDYVFATADRALCPTLEYCYSCSHQIFCQEYGSSEGVEMAVALERQIEQYDIECRDQCAKATTSSGKWLLVVICSPFMKRVHNLT
;
A
#
# COMPACT_ATOMS: atom_id res chain seq x y z
N MET A 1 0.35 -22.96 24.56
CA MET A 1 1.67 -22.37 24.29
C MET A 1 2.50 -23.40 23.55
N THR A 2 2.87 -23.11 22.31
CA THR A 2 3.53 -24.05 21.40
C THR A 2 4.95 -23.56 21.19
N VAL A 3 5.93 -24.31 21.68
CA VAL A 3 7.35 -23.94 21.62
C VAL A 3 7.92 -24.47 20.30
N THR A 4 8.35 -23.56 19.42
CA THR A 4 9.03 -23.92 18.17
C THR A 4 10.53 -23.78 18.36
N LEU A 5 11.25 -24.92 18.41
CA LEU A 5 12.72 -24.96 18.56
C LEU A 5 13.38 -25.04 17.18
N LEU A 6 14.12 -24.00 16.79
CA LEU A 6 15.03 -24.06 15.65
C LEU A 6 16.36 -24.66 16.10
N ARG A 7 16.66 -25.89 15.64
CA ARG A 7 17.92 -26.60 15.92
C ARG A 7 18.91 -26.37 14.79
N THR A 8 20.01 -25.68 15.09
CA THR A 8 21.22 -25.69 14.26
C THR A 8 22.28 -26.55 14.95
N GLN A 9 22.73 -27.62 14.29
CA GLN A 9 23.82 -28.46 14.80
C GLN A 9 25.15 -28.00 14.21
N VAL A 10 26.08 -27.62 15.10
CA VAL A 10 27.49 -27.42 14.75
C VAL A 10 28.30 -28.51 15.45
N SER A 11 29.03 -29.26 14.64
CA SER A 11 29.84 -30.41 15.03
C SER A 11 30.88 -30.02 16.11
N ARG A 12 30.73 -30.64 17.29
CA ARG A 12 31.56 -30.49 18.52
C ARG A 12 31.35 -29.24 19.40
N GLY A 13 30.34 -28.41 19.17
CA GLY A 13 30.12 -27.16 19.91
C GLY A 13 29.08 -27.26 21.03
N ARG A 14 29.30 -26.53 22.13
CA ARG A 14 28.30 -26.28 23.20
C ARG A 14 26.96 -25.88 22.58
N GLN A 15 25.89 -26.53 23.02
CA GLN A 15 24.53 -26.17 22.62
C GLN A 15 24.14 -24.84 23.26
N ILE A 16 24.06 -23.79 22.45
CA ILE A 16 23.52 -22.49 22.85
C ILE A 16 22.03 -22.51 22.54
N THR A 17 21.19 -22.43 23.57
CA THR A 17 19.74 -22.26 23.43
C THR A 17 19.43 -20.80 23.67
N ILE A 18 18.91 -20.12 22.65
CA ILE A 18 18.44 -18.74 22.78
C ILE A 18 16.98 -18.81 23.20
N CYS A 19 16.70 -18.39 24.44
CA CYS A 19 15.33 -18.24 24.94
C CYS A 19 14.89 -16.80 24.72
N ASN A 20 13.81 -16.58 23.98
CA ASN A 20 13.24 -15.25 23.75
C ASN A 20 12.34 -14.83 24.94
N ASP A 21 12.88 -14.91 26.15
CA ASP A 21 12.21 -14.46 27.37
C ASP A 21 12.65 -13.03 27.69
N HIS A 22 11.70 -12.11 27.68
CA HIS A 22 11.94 -10.73 28.06
C HIS A 22 11.76 -10.58 29.58
N ASN A 23 12.71 -9.91 30.23
CA ASN A 23 12.63 -9.56 31.65
C ASN A 23 11.74 -8.33 31.93
N HIS A 24 11.02 -7.84 30.91
CA HIS A 24 10.16 -6.67 30.98
C HIS A 24 8.88 -6.90 30.16
N ASN A 25 7.86 -6.11 30.45
CA ASN A 25 6.59 -6.19 29.75
C ASN A 25 6.74 -5.72 28.29
N ILE A 26 6.44 -6.60 27.33
CA ILE A 26 6.47 -6.32 25.90
C ILE A 26 5.14 -5.79 25.34
N TYR A 27 4.14 -5.58 26.19
CA TYR A 27 2.84 -4.99 25.87
C TYR A 27 2.79 -3.49 26.22
N VAL A 28 3.95 -2.85 26.40
CA VAL A 28 4.04 -1.40 26.57
C VAL A 28 4.08 -0.69 25.21
N ALA A 29 3.58 0.55 25.15
CA ALA A 29 3.53 1.38 23.93
C ALA A 29 4.86 1.40 23.15
N ASP A 30 5.97 1.52 23.89
CA ASP A 30 7.33 1.57 23.33
C ASP A 30 7.76 0.26 22.65
N ALA A 31 7.27 -0.88 23.12
CA ALA A 31 7.54 -2.19 22.51
C ALA A 31 6.59 -2.45 21.33
N VAL A 32 5.30 -2.15 21.47
CA VAL A 32 4.30 -2.44 20.44
C VAL A 32 4.44 -1.59 19.18
N ARG A 33 5.04 -0.39 19.25
CA ARG A 33 5.35 0.42 18.07
C ARG A 33 6.37 -0.23 17.12
N HIS A 34 7.14 -1.21 17.60
CA HIS A 34 8.15 -1.91 16.80
C HIS A 34 7.66 -3.25 16.25
N ARG A 35 6.43 -3.67 16.57
CA ARG A 35 5.82 -4.88 16.01
C ARG A 35 5.71 -4.80 14.50
N ASP A 36 5.63 -5.97 13.89
CA ASP A 36 5.25 -6.08 12.50
C ASP A 36 3.81 -5.64 12.29
N VAL A 37 3.53 -5.08 11.12
CA VAL A 37 2.18 -4.69 10.73
C VAL A 37 1.32 -5.94 10.61
N GLY A 38 0.16 -5.94 11.24
CA GLY A 38 -0.75 -7.10 11.25
C GLY A 38 -1.40 -7.32 9.90
N ASP A 39 -1.75 -8.57 9.60
CA ASP A 39 -2.29 -8.94 8.28
C ASP A 39 -3.68 -8.33 8.02
N LYS A 40 -4.50 -8.14 9.07
CA LYS A 40 -5.77 -7.39 8.97
C LYS A 40 -5.53 -5.96 8.46
N THR A 41 -4.50 -5.30 9.00
CA THR A 41 -4.13 -3.93 8.66
C THR A 41 -3.55 -3.83 7.26
N LYS A 42 -2.67 -4.77 6.87
CA LYS A 42 -2.18 -4.88 5.48
C LYS A 42 -3.33 -5.03 4.50
N GLY A 43 -4.27 -5.93 4.78
CA GLY A 43 -5.44 -6.14 3.93
C GLY A 43 -6.33 -4.90 3.80
N LYS A 44 -6.50 -4.11 4.88
CA LYS A 44 -7.19 -2.81 4.80
C LYS A 44 -6.43 -1.82 3.91
N LEU A 45 -5.12 -1.70 4.09
CA LEU A 45 -4.28 -0.82 3.27
C LEU A 45 -4.33 -1.20 1.79
N THR A 46 -4.22 -2.48 1.45
CA THR A 46 -4.31 -2.95 0.06
C THR A 46 -5.62 -2.52 -0.58
N LYS A 47 -6.76 -2.73 0.09
CA LYS A 47 -8.08 -2.29 -0.41
C LYS A 47 -8.17 -0.78 -0.61
N LEU A 48 -7.57 0.00 0.29
CA LEU A 48 -7.55 1.46 0.16
C LEU A 48 -6.69 1.90 -1.04
N PHE A 49 -5.56 1.24 -1.29
CA PHE A 49 -4.74 1.53 -2.45
C PHE A 49 -5.41 1.14 -3.77
N GLU A 50 -6.06 -0.03 -3.83
CA GLU A 50 -6.88 -0.46 -4.97
C GLU A 50 -8.03 0.53 -5.25
N ALA A 51 -8.57 1.16 -4.20
CA ALA A 51 -9.59 2.21 -4.33
C ALA A 51 -9.01 3.59 -4.71
N GLY A 52 -7.68 3.71 -4.91
CA GLY A 52 -7.02 4.93 -5.36
C GLY A 52 -6.61 5.90 -4.24
N HIS A 53 -6.60 5.48 -2.97
CA HIS A 53 -6.09 6.33 -1.89
C HIS A 53 -4.56 6.49 -1.96
N SER A 54 -4.08 7.70 -1.64
CA SER A 54 -2.65 7.92 -1.40
C SER A 54 -2.21 7.32 -0.06
N PRO A 55 -0.91 7.03 0.15
CA PRO A 55 -0.37 6.53 1.42
C PRO A 55 -0.82 7.34 2.65
N SER A 56 -0.82 8.67 2.55
CA SER A 56 -1.27 9.55 3.63
C SER A 56 -2.78 9.44 3.86
N SER A 57 -3.58 9.50 2.78
CA SER A 57 -5.03 9.41 2.89
C SER A 57 -5.47 8.03 3.43
N ALA A 58 -4.84 6.95 2.99
CA ALA A 58 -5.12 5.61 3.49
C ALA A 58 -4.81 5.48 4.99
N LEU A 59 -3.71 6.07 5.45
CA LEU A 59 -3.36 6.12 6.87
C LEU A 59 -4.39 6.92 7.68
N ASP A 60 -4.86 8.05 7.16
CA ASP A 60 -5.87 8.87 7.84
C ASP A 60 -7.22 8.14 7.96
N VAL A 61 -7.64 7.44 6.90
CA VAL A 61 -8.83 6.57 6.93
C VAL A 61 -8.66 5.47 7.97
N LEU A 62 -7.49 4.83 8.03
CA LEU A 62 -7.23 3.78 9.01
C LEU A 62 -7.25 4.31 10.46
N LYS A 63 -6.71 5.51 10.70
CA LYS A 63 -6.80 6.15 12.02
C LYS A 63 -8.24 6.48 12.39
N TYR A 64 -9.03 6.97 11.44
CA TYR A 64 -10.45 7.22 11.66
C TYR A 64 -11.20 5.93 12.01
N ASP A 65 -10.97 4.84 11.28
CA ASP A 65 -11.50 3.52 11.60
C ASP A 65 -11.14 3.09 13.03
N LEU A 66 -9.88 3.24 13.42
CA LEU A 66 -9.41 2.88 14.76
C LEU A 66 -10.06 3.76 15.85
N GLN A 67 -10.30 5.03 15.56
CA GLN A 67 -10.99 5.93 16.48
C GLN A 67 -12.45 5.49 16.68
N VAL A 68 -13.12 5.05 15.62
CA VAL A 68 -14.49 4.52 15.70
C VAL A 68 -14.53 3.17 16.42
N GLU A 69 -13.55 2.28 16.18
CA GLU A 69 -13.50 0.93 16.76
C GLU A 69 -13.12 0.94 18.25
N HIS A 70 -12.20 1.82 18.68
CA HIS A 70 -11.61 1.80 20.02
C HIS A 70 -12.04 2.96 20.93
N GLY A 71 -12.65 4.03 20.41
CA GLY A 71 -13.14 5.14 21.23
C GLY A 71 -12.06 5.72 22.15
N ASP A 72 -12.25 5.60 23.46
CA ASP A 72 -11.32 6.09 24.48
C ASP A 72 -9.95 5.39 24.45
N ASP A 73 -9.91 4.14 23.98
CA ASP A 73 -8.68 3.35 23.85
C ASP A 73 -7.89 3.65 22.55
N TYR A 74 -8.35 4.63 21.75
CA TYR A 74 -7.72 5.02 20.48
C TYR A 74 -6.22 5.34 20.59
N VAL A 75 -5.80 5.96 21.70
CA VAL A 75 -4.39 6.30 21.94
C VAL A 75 -3.51 5.05 22.03
N PHE A 76 -4.02 3.97 22.60
CA PHE A 76 -3.30 2.70 22.68
C PHE A 76 -3.32 1.97 21.34
N ALA A 77 -4.45 1.99 20.64
CA ALA A 77 -4.58 1.35 19.32
C ALA A 77 -3.65 1.99 18.28
N THR A 78 -3.46 3.31 18.31
CA THR A 78 -2.55 4.02 17.40
C THR A 78 -1.07 3.84 17.73
N ALA A 79 -0.74 3.49 18.97
CA ALA A 79 0.62 3.18 19.38
C ALA A 79 1.07 1.76 18.94
N ASP A 80 0.13 0.83 18.74
CA ASP A 80 0.44 -0.52 18.25
C ASP A 80 0.63 -0.53 16.73
N ARG A 81 1.86 -0.79 16.28
CA ARG A 81 2.19 -0.84 14.85
C ARG A 81 1.50 -1.98 14.11
N ALA A 82 1.02 -3.01 14.82
CA ALA A 82 0.20 -4.05 14.22
C ALA A 82 -1.14 -3.49 13.71
N LEU A 83 -1.68 -2.47 14.37
CA LEU A 83 -2.97 -1.83 14.06
C LEU A 83 -2.81 -0.54 13.26
N CYS A 84 -1.88 0.33 13.67
CA CYS A 84 -1.61 1.60 13.02
C CYS A 84 -0.15 1.63 12.50
N PRO A 85 0.08 1.38 11.21
CA PRO A 85 1.41 1.40 10.64
C PRO A 85 1.97 2.83 10.58
N THR A 86 3.28 2.94 10.42
CA THR A 86 3.93 4.22 10.18
C THR A 86 3.64 4.70 8.76
N LEU A 87 3.73 6.02 8.54
CA LEU A 87 3.56 6.59 7.21
C LEU A 87 4.59 6.04 6.22
N GLU A 88 5.85 5.90 6.65
CA GLU A 88 6.93 5.30 5.87
C GLU A 88 6.55 3.90 5.37
N TYR A 89 5.97 3.06 6.24
CA TYR A 89 5.49 1.74 5.86
C TYR A 89 4.39 1.81 4.80
N CYS A 90 3.47 2.77 4.92
CA CYS A 90 2.40 2.96 3.93
C CYS A 90 2.96 3.31 2.55
N TYR A 91 4.00 4.15 2.48
CA TYR A 91 4.69 4.45 1.23
C TYR A 91 5.37 3.22 0.64
N SER A 92 6.14 2.47 1.45
CA SER A 92 6.79 1.24 0.99
C SER A 92 5.79 0.20 0.49
N CYS A 93 4.68 0.03 1.22
CA CYS A 93 3.62 -0.92 0.87
C CYS A 93 2.89 -0.52 -0.43
N SER A 94 2.52 0.76 -0.56
CA SER A 94 1.90 1.29 -1.78
C SER A 94 2.83 1.13 -2.98
N HIS A 95 4.12 1.44 -2.84
CA HIS A 95 5.10 1.24 -3.90
C HIS A 95 5.23 -0.25 -4.28
N GLN A 96 5.26 -1.16 -3.30
CA GLN A 96 5.34 -2.59 -3.57
C GLN A 96 4.13 -3.11 -4.34
N ILE A 97 2.91 -2.69 -3.96
CA ILE A 97 1.68 -3.07 -4.65
C ILE A 97 1.65 -2.48 -6.06
N PHE A 98 1.99 -1.20 -6.18
CA PHE A 98 2.00 -0.51 -7.46
C PHE A 98 3.02 -1.13 -8.44
N CYS A 99 4.21 -1.49 -7.96
CA CYS A 99 5.20 -2.18 -8.80
C CYS A 99 4.76 -3.60 -9.20
N GLN A 100 3.95 -4.28 -8.38
CA GLN A 100 3.40 -5.58 -8.75
C GLN A 100 2.36 -5.47 -9.87
N GLU A 101 1.55 -4.41 -9.87
CA GLU A 101 0.48 -4.22 -10.87
C GLU A 101 0.98 -3.60 -12.17
N TYR A 102 1.85 -2.58 -12.08
CA TYR A 102 2.22 -1.73 -13.20
C TYR A 102 3.69 -1.86 -13.63
N GLY A 103 4.49 -2.67 -12.92
CA GLY A 103 5.92 -2.82 -13.17
C GLY A 103 6.76 -1.72 -12.52
N SER A 104 8.04 -1.62 -12.92
CA SER A 104 8.93 -0.58 -12.41
C SER A 104 8.36 0.82 -12.70
N SER A 105 8.47 1.73 -11.74
CA SER A 105 8.08 3.13 -11.91
C SER A 105 8.90 3.86 -12.98
N GLU A 106 9.95 3.22 -13.52
CA GLU A 106 10.79 3.75 -14.58
C GLU A 106 10.24 3.43 -15.98
N GLY A 107 9.44 4.38 -16.48
CA GLY A 107 9.37 4.78 -17.88
C GLY A 107 8.58 3.88 -18.83
N VAL A 108 9.08 2.67 -19.11
CA VAL A 108 8.57 1.86 -20.24
C VAL A 108 7.39 0.99 -19.83
N GLU A 109 7.51 0.24 -18.73
CA GLU A 109 6.44 -0.65 -18.25
C GLU A 109 5.20 0.14 -17.83
N MET A 110 5.43 1.26 -17.13
CA MET A 110 4.38 2.21 -16.76
C MET A 110 3.65 2.80 -17.98
N ALA A 111 4.38 3.15 -19.04
CA ALA A 111 3.78 3.69 -20.26
C ALA A 111 2.89 2.65 -20.95
N VAL A 112 3.35 1.40 -21.05
CA VAL A 112 2.57 0.29 -21.61
C VAL A 112 1.32 0.02 -20.77
N ALA A 113 1.44 0.03 -19.45
CA ALA A 113 0.30 -0.16 -18.57
C ALA A 113 -0.73 0.98 -18.70
N LEU A 114 -0.26 2.22 -18.88
CA LEU A 114 -1.11 3.38 -19.11
C LEU A 114 -1.81 3.33 -20.47
N GLU A 115 -1.12 2.92 -21.54
CA GLU A 115 -1.72 2.72 -22.86
C GLU A 115 -2.84 1.67 -22.80
N ARG A 116 -2.63 0.56 -22.09
CA ARG A 116 -3.67 -0.45 -21.88
C ARG A 116 -4.90 0.08 -21.14
N GLN A 117 -4.69 0.94 -20.13
CA GLN A 117 -5.79 1.58 -19.40
C GLN A 117 -6.57 2.57 -20.28
N ILE A 118 -5.87 3.31 -21.16
CA ILE A 118 -6.49 4.21 -22.14
C ILE A 118 -7.35 3.42 -23.14
N GLU A 119 -6.84 2.31 -23.66
CA GLU A 119 -7.61 1.44 -24.57
C GLU A 119 -8.88 0.90 -23.89
N GLN A 120 -8.76 0.43 -22.65
CA GLN A 120 -9.90 -0.06 -21.88
C GLN A 120 -10.94 1.04 -21.67
N TYR A 121 -10.51 2.25 -21.32
CA TYR A 121 -11.40 3.40 -21.14
C TYR A 121 -12.11 3.82 -22.44
N ASP A 122 -11.43 3.80 -23.58
CA ASP A 122 -12.03 4.10 -24.88
C ASP A 122 -13.08 3.04 -25.29
N ILE A 123 -12.81 1.76 -24.98
CA ILE A 123 -13.78 0.67 -25.19
C ILE A 123 -15.03 0.89 -24.33
N GLU A 124 -14.86 1.24 -23.05
CA GLU A 124 -15.97 1.52 -22.13
C GLU A 124 -16.79 2.74 -22.56
N CYS A 125 -16.12 3.78 -23.04
CA CYS A 125 -16.77 4.98 -23.58
C CYS A 125 -17.41 4.75 -24.97
N ARG A 126 -17.05 3.66 -25.67
CA ARG A 126 -17.41 3.37 -27.06
C ARG A 126 -17.03 4.49 -28.03
N ASP A 127 -15.98 5.23 -27.70
CA ASP A 127 -15.50 6.39 -28.43
C ASP A 127 -14.03 6.64 -28.05
N GLN A 128 -13.27 7.30 -28.93
CA GLN A 128 -11.90 7.68 -28.65
C GLN A 128 -11.88 8.89 -27.72
N CYS A 129 -11.80 8.65 -26.42
CA CYS A 129 -11.87 9.67 -25.37
C CYS A 129 -10.51 9.97 -24.75
N ALA A 130 -9.54 9.07 -24.82
CA ALA A 130 -8.20 9.31 -24.35
C ALA A 130 -7.14 8.93 -25.39
N LYS A 131 -6.00 9.61 -25.36
CA LYS A 131 -4.85 9.26 -26.21
C LYS A 131 -3.56 9.59 -25.49
N ALA A 132 -2.64 8.63 -25.46
CA ALA A 132 -1.27 8.85 -25.03
C ALA A 132 -0.36 9.07 -26.26
N THR A 133 0.62 9.95 -26.13
CA THR A 133 1.69 10.12 -27.14
C THR A 133 2.98 10.53 -26.44
N THR A 134 4.10 9.92 -26.84
CA THR A 134 5.41 10.25 -26.30
C THR A 134 6.06 11.35 -27.12
N SER A 135 6.36 12.49 -26.49
CA SER A 135 7.09 13.60 -27.12
C SER A 135 8.58 13.47 -26.88
N SER A 136 9.35 13.29 -27.97
CA SER A 136 10.82 13.27 -27.99
C SER A 136 11.48 12.32 -26.98
N GLY A 137 10.80 11.24 -26.59
CA GLY A 137 11.29 10.24 -25.64
C GLY A 137 11.44 10.72 -24.18
N LYS A 138 11.00 11.94 -23.85
CA LYS A 138 11.13 12.52 -22.49
C LYS A 138 9.82 12.68 -21.74
N TRP A 139 8.73 12.94 -22.45
CA TRP A 139 7.45 13.29 -21.83
C TRP A 139 6.36 12.41 -22.42
N LEU A 140 5.60 11.76 -21.54
CA LEU A 140 4.35 11.08 -21.91
C LEU A 140 3.22 12.10 -21.79
N LEU A 141 2.60 12.44 -22.92
CA LEU A 141 1.45 13.33 -22.97
C LEU A 141 0.20 12.47 -23.03
N VAL A 142 -0.69 12.63 -22.05
CA VAL A 142 -2.01 12.00 -22.04
C VAL A 142 -3.05 13.09 -22.19
N VAL A 143 -3.84 12.99 -23.26
CA VAL A 143 -4.98 13.87 -23.50
C VAL A 143 -6.25 13.08 -23.22
N ILE A 144 -7.10 13.61 -22.35
CA ILE A 144 -8.39 13.01 -22.00
C ILE A 144 -9.48 14.02 -22.33
N CYS A 145 -10.39 13.62 -23.21
CA CYS A 145 -11.62 14.34 -23.55
C CYS A 145 -12.79 13.41 -23.28
N SER A 146 -13.34 13.50 -22.06
CA SER A 146 -14.43 12.63 -21.63
C SER A 146 -15.70 12.85 -22.45
N PRO A 147 -16.63 11.87 -22.50
CA PRO A 147 -17.92 12.04 -23.17
C PRO A 147 -18.72 13.24 -22.65
N PHE A 148 -18.52 13.63 -21.39
CA PHE A 148 -19.10 14.85 -20.84
C PHE A 148 -18.51 16.12 -21.47
N MET A 149 -17.18 16.20 -21.58
CA MET A 149 -16.51 17.35 -22.21
C MET A 149 -16.91 17.49 -23.68
N LYS A 150 -16.93 16.39 -24.44
CA LYS A 150 -17.35 16.40 -25.86
C LYS A 150 -18.76 16.96 -26.07
N ARG A 151 -19.70 16.62 -25.16
CA ARG A 151 -21.08 17.15 -25.23
C ARG A 151 -21.13 18.67 -25.06
N VAL A 152 -20.32 19.23 -24.16
CA VAL A 152 -20.26 20.68 -23.93
C VAL A 152 -19.65 21.41 -25.15
N HIS A 153 -18.66 20.81 -25.82
CA HIS A 153 -18.02 21.40 -27.00
C HIS A 153 -18.90 21.48 -28.25
N ASN A 154 -19.97 20.69 -28.33
CA ASN A 154 -20.90 20.67 -29.47
C ASN A 154 -22.15 21.56 -29.27
N LEU A 155 -22.25 22.28 -28.15
CA LEU A 155 -23.38 23.17 -27.82
C LEU A 155 -23.19 24.63 -28.30
N THR A 156 -22.20 24.88 -29.16
CA THR A 156 -21.96 26.15 -29.86
C THR A 156 -22.20 25.99 -31.35
#